data_AF-A0A534DQ29-F1
#
_entry.id   AF-A0A534DQ29-F1
#
_cell.length_a   1.000
_cell.length_b   1.000
_cell.length_c   1.000
_cell.angle_alpha   90.00
_cell.angle_beta   90.00
_cell.angle_gamma   90.00
#
_symmetry.space_group_name_H-M   'P 1'
#
loop_
_entity.id
_entity.type
_entity.pdbx_description
1 polymer ?
#
loop_
_entity_poly.entity_id
_entity_poly.type
_entity_poly.pdbx_seq_one_letter_code
_entity_poly.pdbx_strand_id
1 'polypeptide(L)'
;MSAEAADLERFVRGEADAANFPHREHVRMAFEMLRRHDFAETAWLYSRALRLMTARVGKPEAFNQTTTIAFLSLIAERMERSGAPDFAAFVRAHPEMLDKRALSHWYRPDQLATEIARRTFVLPEPAS
;
A
#
# COMPACT_ATOMS: atom_id res chain seq x y z
N MET A 1 -7.82 -22.36 8.94
CA MET A 1 -7.42 -21.02 8.45
C MET A 1 -5.90 -20.97 8.41
N SER A 2 -5.27 -20.58 7.30
CA SER A 2 -3.80 -20.44 7.24
C SER A 2 -3.35 -19.23 8.06
N ALA A 3 -2.08 -19.21 8.50
CA ALA A 3 -1.51 -18.06 9.20
C ALA A 3 -1.59 -16.76 8.37
N GLU A 4 -1.40 -16.87 7.05
CA GLU A 4 -1.54 -15.76 6.11
C GLU A 4 -2.96 -15.20 6.08
N ALA A 5 -3.98 -16.05 6.09
CA ALA A 5 -5.38 -15.61 6.13
C ALA A 5 -5.69 -14.88 7.45
N ALA A 6 -5.15 -15.37 8.57
CA ALA A 6 -5.32 -14.74 9.87
C ALA A 6 -4.64 -13.36 9.94
N ASP A 7 -3.45 -13.22 9.36
CA ASP A 7 -2.73 -11.94 9.28
C ASP A 7 -3.49 -10.92 8.43
N LEU A 8 -4.00 -11.34 7.28
CA LEU A 8 -4.79 -10.49 6.39
C LEU A 8 -6.06 -10.00 7.07
N GLU A 9 -6.75 -10.89 7.79
CA GLU A 9 -7.98 -10.56 8.51
C GLU A 9 -7.72 -9.53 9.62
N ARG A 10 -6.65 -9.71 10.39
CA ARG A 10 -6.20 -8.73 11.38
C ARG A 10 -5.83 -7.39 10.74
N PHE A 11 -5.11 -7.42 9.61
CA PHE A 11 -4.76 -6.22 8.87
C PHE A 11 -6.01 -5.45 8.42
N VAL A 12 -6.99 -6.12 7.81
CA VAL A 12 -8.25 -5.50 7.35
C VAL A 12 -9.05 -4.88 8.51
N ARG A 13 -8.98 -5.46 9.72
CA ARG A 13 -9.56 -4.88 10.95
C ARG A 13 -8.72 -3.74 11.54
N GLY A 14 -7.55 -3.46 10.98
CA GLY A 14 -6.56 -2.49 11.45
C GLY A 14 -5.88 -2.90 12.77
N GLU A 15 -5.88 -4.19 13.08
CA GLU A 15 -5.33 -4.80 14.31
C GLU A 15 -3.88 -5.28 14.13
N ALA A 16 -3.27 -4.94 12.99
CA ALA A 16 -1.84 -5.01 12.82
C ALA A 16 -1.16 -3.98 13.74
N ASP A 17 -0.07 -4.38 14.39
CA ASP A 17 0.71 -3.48 15.24
C ASP A 17 1.38 -2.41 14.37
N ALA A 18 0.83 -1.19 14.40
CA ALA A 18 1.35 -0.08 13.62
C ALA A 18 2.79 0.31 14.00
N ALA A 19 3.23 0.03 15.23
CA ALA A 19 4.62 0.28 15.64
C ALA A 19 5.61 -0.69 14.99
N ASN A 20 5.12 -1.84 14.52
CA ASN A 20 5.92 -2.91 13.93
C ASN A 20 5.39 -3.35 12.56
N PHE A 21 4.96 -2.39 11.73
CA PHE A 21 4.46 -2.65 10.39
C PHE A 21 5.42 -2.09 9.32
N PRO A 22 6.52 -2.81 9.00
CA PRO A 22 7.56 -2.32 8.10
C PRO A 22 7.04 -2.23 6.66
N HIS A 23 7.73 -1.45 5.81
CA HIS A 23 7.37 -1.28 4.40
C HIS A 23 7.16 -2.60 3.65
N ARG A 24 8.05 -3.58 3.86
CA ARG A 24 7.90 -4.92 3.27
C ARG A 24 6.55 -5.56 3.59
N GLU A 25 6.06 -5.36 4.80
CA GLU A 25 4.78 -5.93 5.25
C GLU A 25 3.58 -5.20 4.62
N HIS A 26 3.67 -3.87 4.45
CA HIS A 26 2.70 -3.13 3.63
C HIS A 26 2.60 -3.69 2.20
N VAL A 27 3.75 -3.88 1.54
CA VAL A 27 3.79 -4.42 0.18
C VAL A 27 3.24 -5.84 0.13
N ARG A 28 3.55 -6.67 1.14
CA ARG A 28 3.02 -8.04 1.27
C ARG A 28 1.50 -8.04 1.40
N MET A 29 0.93 -7.24 2.30
CA MET A 29 -0.53 -7.15 2.45
C MET A 29 -1.19 -6.65 1.18
N ALA A 30 -0.63 -5.63 0.53
CA ALA A 30 -1.14 -5.12 -0.74
C ALA A 30 -1.16 -6.21 -1.82
N PHE A 31 -0.04 -6.94 -1.99
CA PHE A 31 0.06 -8.05 -2.93
C PHE A 31 -0.98 -9.15 -2.65
N GLU A 32 -1.09 -9.59 -1.39
CA GLU A 32 -2.02 -10.65 -1.01
C GLU A 32 -3.50 -10.23 -1.17
N MET A 33 -3.83 -8.96 -0.91
CA MET A 33 -5.18 -8.42 -1.14
C MET A 33 -5.49 -8.32 -2.64
N LEU A 34 -4.56 -7.79 -3.45
CA LEU A 34 -4.73 -7.68 -4.90
C LEU A 34 -4.86 -9.03 -5.62
N ARG A 35 -4.39 -10.13 -5.00
CA ARG A 35 -4.64 -11.49 -5.52
C ARG A 35 -6.04 -12.02 -5.23
N ARG A 36 -6.73 -11.45 -4.24
CA ARG A 36 -8.02 -11.94 -3.71
C ARG A 36 -9.19 -11.06 -4.09
N HIS A 37 -8.93 -9.79 -4.36
CA HIS A 37 -9.90 -8.75 -4.60
C HIS A 37 -9.50 -7.97 -5.84
N ASP A 38 -10.47 -7.34 -6.50
CA ASP A 38 -10.14 -6.38 -7.54
C ASP A 38 -9.46 -5.13 -6.94
N PHE A 39 -8.95 -4.27 -7.82
CA PHE A 39 -8.23 -3.07 -7.43
C PHE A 39 -9.09 -2.11 -6.59
N ALA A 40 -10.36 -1.91 -6.94
CA ALA A 40 -11.22 -0.93 -6.29
C ALA A 40 -11.59 -1.40 -4.88
N GLU A 41 -11.92 -2.68 -4.72
CA GLU A 41 -12.18 -3.31 -3.43
C GLU A 41 -10.92 -3.27 -2.55
N THR A 42 -9.75 -3.61 -3.10
CA THR A 42 -8.48 -3.52 -2.38
C THR A 42 -8.19 -2.09 -1.92
N ALA A 43 -8.34 -1.10 -2.80
CA ALA A 43 -8.12 0.30 -2.47
C ALA A 43 -9.00 0.78 -1.31
N TRP A 44 -10.26 0.37 -1.28
CA TRP A 44 -11.19 0.68 -0.19
C TRP A 44 -10.81 -0.01 1.12
N LEU A 45 -10.64 -1.34 1.11
CA LEU A 45 -10.30 -2.12 2.31
C LEU A 45 -8.96 -1.69 2.92
N TYR A 46 -7.94 -1.52 2.08
CA TYR A 46 -6.59 -1.18 2.52
C TYR A 46 -6.53 0.26 3.09
N SER A 47 -7.20 1.22 2.44
CA SER A 47 -7.29 2.59 2.96
C SER A 47 -8.00 2.62 4.32
N ARG A 48 -9.08 1.85 4.48
CA ARG A 48 -9.81 1.73 5.75
C ARG A 48 -8.93 1.11 6.84
N ALA A 49 -8.23 0.02 6.53
CA ALA A 49 -7.31 -0.64 7.45
C ALA A 49 -6.25 0.32 8.00
N LEU A 50 -5.56 1.05 7.11
CA LEU A 50 -4.54 2.00 7.53
C LEU A 50 -5.09 3.15 8.37
N ARG A 51 -6.26 3.70 8.01
CA ARG A 51 -6.92 4.74 8.82
C ARG A 51 -7.22 4.26 10.24
N LEU A 52 -7.71 3.02 10.39
CA LEU A 52 -7.97 2.40 11.69
C LEU A 52 -6.66 2.22 12.50
N MET A 53 -5.60 1.74 11.86
CA MET A 53 -4.29 1.59 12.48
C MET A 53 -3.74 2.92 12.99
N THR A 54 -3.76 3.96 12.15
CA THR A 54 -3.26 5.29 12.50
C THR A 54 -4.09 5.95 13.61
N ALA A 55 -5.41 5.73 13.61
CA ALA A 55 -6.29 6.22 14.67
C ALA A 55 -6.02 5.53 16.02
N ARG A 56 -5.81 4.21 16.04
CA ARG A 56 -5.51 3.44 17.26
C ARG A 56 -4.24 3.92 17.97
N VAL A 57 -3.25 4.41 17.23
CA VAL A 57 -2.01 4.96 17.80
C VAL A 57 -2.05 6.49 17.99
N GLY A 58 -3.21 7.11 17.81
CA GLY A 58 -3.41 8.55 18.02
C GLY A 58 -2.71 9.45 17.00
N LYS A 59 -2.39 8.93 15.80
CA LYS A 59 -1.70 9.65 14.72
C LYS A 59 -2.45 9.57 13.37
N PRO A 60 -3.74 9.95 13.29
CA PRO A 60 -4.53 9.85 12.07
C PRO A 60 -3.90 10.57 10.86
N GLU A 61 -3.11 11.62 11.09
CA GLU A 61 -2.38 12.40 10.08
C GLU A 61 -1.23 11.63 9.39
N ALA A 62 -0.82 10.48 9.95
CA ALA A 62 0.14 9.59 9.33
C ALA A 62 -0.42 8.88 8.09
N PHE A 63 -1.75 8.80 7.96
CA PHE A 63 -2.38 8.27 6.76
C PHE A 63 -2.26 9.24 5.58
N ASN A 64 -1.87 8.72 4.42
CA ASN A 64 -1.77 9.47 3.17
C ASN A 64 -2.50 8.72 2.05
N GLN A 65 -3.62 9.28 1.57
CA GLN A 65 -4.45 8.65 0.54
C GLN A 65 -3.67 8.48 -0.77
N THR A 66 -2.94 9.51 -1.22
CA THR A 66 -2.20 9.45 -2.49
C THR A 66 -1.12 8.40 -2.46
N THR A 67 -0.31 8.36 -1.41
CA THR A 67 0.76 7.36 -1.25
C THR A 67 0.18 5.94 -1.25
N THR A 68 -0.93 5.74 -0.53
CA THR A 68 -1.60 4.44 -0.44
C THR A 68 -2.08 3.96 -1.82
N ILE A 69 -2.84 4.81 -2.52
CA ILE A 69 -3.38 4.44 -3.84
C ILE A 69 -2.26 4.28 -4.87
N ALA A 70 -1.26 5.16 -4.88
CA ALA A 70 -0.15 5.08 -5.83
C ALA A 70 0.67 3.80 -5.67
N PHE A 71 0.97 3.37 -4.44
CA PHE A 71 1.64 2.08 -4.21
C PHE A 71 0.76 0.89 -4.62
N LEU A 72 -0.54 0.90 -4.29
CA LEU A 72 -1.45 -0.16 -4.73
C LEU A 72 -1.50 -0.26 -6.26
N SER A 73 -1.58 0.88 -6.96
CA SER A 73 -1.58 0.91 -8.42
C SER A 73 -0.30 0.34 -9.00
N LEU A 74 0.85 0.74 -8.44
CA LEU A 74 2.16 0.28 -8.90
C LEU A 74 2.33 -1.23 -8.67
N ILE A 75 1.92 -1.74 -7.51
CA ILE A 75 1.97 -3.18 -7.19
C ILE A 75 1.06 -3.96 -8.15
N ALA A 76 -0.18 -3.52 -8.35
CA ALA A 76 -1.13 -4.17 -9.26
C ALA A 76 -0.58 -4.23 -10.69
N GLU A 77 -0.04 -3.12 -11.20
CA GLU A 77 0.59 -3.09 -12.53
C GLU A 77 1.74 -4.09 -12.66
N ARG A 78 2.62 -4.16 -11.64
CA ARG A 78 3.75 -5.09 -11.63
C ARG A 78 3.32 -6.55 -11.51
N MET A 79 2.23 -6.83 -10.80
CA MET A 79 1.62 -8.16 -10.74
C MET A 79 1.15 -8.62 -12.12
N GLU A 80 0.38 -7.78 -12.82
CA GLU A 80 -0.10 -8.07 -14.19
C GLU A 80 1.03 -8.30 -15.18
N ARG A 81 2.12 -7.52 -15.09
CA ARG A 81 3.28 -7.65 -15.99
C ARG A 81 4.13 -8.90 -15.75
N SER A 82 4.12 -9.46 -14.55
CA SER A 82 5.05 -10.55 -14.17
C SER A 82 4.41 -11.90 -13.93
N GLY A 83 3.10 -11.95 -13.61
CA GLY A 83 2.42 -13.20 -13.29
C GLY A 83 3.01 -13.95 -12.09
N ALA A 84 3.63 -13.22 -11.15
CA ALA A 84 4.34 -13.83 -10.03
C ALA A 84 3.40 -14.71 -9.16
N PRO A 85 3.73 -15.98 -8.90
CA PRO A 85 2.84 -16.92 -8.21
C PRO A 85 2.68 -16.66 -6.71
N ASP A 86 3.62 -15.93 -6.11
CA ASP A 86 3.65 -15.60 -4.68
C ASP A 86 4.45 -14.32 -4.42
N PHE A 87 4.39 -13.81 -3.19
CA PHE A 87 5.07 -12.57 -2.79
C PHE A 87 6.60 -12.67 -2.93
N ALA A 88 7.19 -13.83 -2.68
CA ALA A 88 8.63 -14.01 -2.77
C ALA A 88 9.12 -13.91 -4.22
N ALA A 89 8.39 -14.49 -5.17
CA ALA A 89 8.63 -14.33 -6.60
C ALA A 89 8.41 -12.88 -7.05
N PHE A 90 7.37 -12.23 -6.55
CA PHE A 90 7.07 -10.83 -6.86
C PHE A 90 8.23 -9.89 -6.49
N VAL A 91 8.73 -9.97 -5.25
CA VAL A 91 9.84 -9.10 -4.82
C VAL A 91 11.18 -9.46 -5.45
N ARG A 92 11.36 -10.70 -5.93
CA ARG A 92 12.55 -11.06 -6.73
C ARG A 92 12.49 -10.44 -8.13
N ALA A 93 11.30 -10.38 -8.73
CA ALA A 93 11.10 -9.77 -10.04
C ALA A 93 11.10 -8.23 -10.00
N HIS A 94 10.59 -7.65 -8.91
CA HIS A 94 10.43 -6.21 -8.71
C HIS A 94 11.01 -5.76 -7.36
N PRO A 95 12.34 -5.84 -7.17
CA PRO A 95 12.98 -5.49 -5.90
C PRO A 95 12.76 -4.04 -5.49
N GLU A 96 12.51 -3.13 -6.45
CA GLU A 96 12.22 -1.72 -6.21
C GLU A 96 10.93 -1.50 -5.41
N MET A 97 10.01 -2.48 -5.38
CA MET A 97 8.81 -2.41 -4.53
C MET A 97 9.15 -2.35 -3.03
N LEU A 98 10.34 -2.80 -2.63
CA LEU A 98 10.80 -2.74 -1.24
C LEU A 98 11.51 -1.41 -0.90
N ASP A 99 11.68 -0.50 -1.87
CA ASP A 99 12.15 0.85 -1.60
C ASP A 99 10.95 1.76 -1.25
N LYS A 100 11.02 2.40 -0.07
CA LYS A 100 10.04 3.43 0.33
C LYS A 100 10.00 4.62 -0.63
N ARG A 101 11.05 4.81 -1.43
CA ARG A 101 11.16 5.87 -2.43
C ARG A 101 10.66 5.47 -3.80
N ALA A 102 10.10 4.27 -4.01
CA ALA A 102 9.64 3.82 -5.33
C ALA A 102 8.74 4.86 -6.03
N LEU A 103 7.90 5.59 -5.28
CA LEU A 103 7.03 6.62 -5.85
C LEU A 103 7.76 7.89 -6.34
N SER A 104 9.04 8.08 -6.05
CA SER A 104 9.79 9.27 -6.46
C SER A 104 9.96 9.40 -7.98
N HIS A 105 9.71 8.34 -8.73
CA HIS A 105 9.66 8.38 -10.19
C HIS A 105 8.42 9.10 -10.75
N TRP A 106 7.36 9.24 -9.93
CA TRP A 106 6.09 9.85 -10.33
C TRP A 106 5.76 11.10 -9.52
N TYR A 107 6.17 11.15 -8.25
CA TYR A 107 5.80 12.21 -7.34
C TYR A 107 7.03 12.90 -6.76
N ARG A 108 6.99 14.24 -6.74
CA ARG A 108 7.94 15.01 -5.94
C ARG A 108 7.61 14.83 -4.45
N PRO A 109 8.62 14.83 -3.55
CA PRO A 109 8.37 14.64 -2.12
C PRO A 109 7.43 15.68 -1.50
N ASP A 110 7.52 16.93 -1.94
CA ASP A 110 6.66 18.03 -1.49
C ASP A 110 5.22 17.89 -1.99
N GLN A 111 5.00 17.32 -3.19
CA GLN A 111 3.66 16.99 -3.68
C GLN A 111 2.96 15.99 -2.75
N LEU A 112 3.65 14.90 -2.37
CA LEU A 112 3.10 13.89 -1.44
C LEU A 112 2.92 14.43 -0.01
N ALA A 113 3.66 15.46 0.38
CA ALA A 113 3.58 16.05 1.71
C ALA A 113 2.34 16.96 1.91
N THR A 114 1.68 17.37 0.83
CA THR A 114 0.52 18.28 0.87
C THR A 114 -0.70 17.68 1.58
N GLU A 115 -1.53 18.56 2.16
CA GLU A 115 -2.78 18.15 2.80
C GLU A 115 -3.78 17.56 1.81
N ILE A 116 -3.81 18.07 0.56
CA ILE A 116 -4.67 17.51 -0.49
C ILE A 116 -4.25 16.07 -0.83
N ALA A 117 -2.95 15.77 -0.94
CA ALA A 117 -2.46 14.42 -1.20
C ALA A 117 -2.76 13.45 -0.03
N ARG A 118 -2.80 13.95 1.21
CA ARG A 118 -3.23 13.14 2.37
C ARG A 118 -4.71 12.81 2.32
N ARG A 119 -5.56 13.78 1.94
CA ARG A 119 -7.03 13.66 2.00
C ARG A 119 -7.64 12.94 0.81
N THR A 120 -7.11 13.14 -0.39
CA THR A 120 -7.60 12.52 -1.64
C THR A 120 -6.45 11.98 -2.47
N PHE A 121 -6.76 11.13 -3.46
CA PHE A 121 -5.79 10.72 -4.46
C PHE A 121 -5.59 11.87 -5.47
N VAL A 122 -4.35 12.32 -5.61
CA VAL A 122 -3.94 13.25 -6.66
C VAL A 122 -3.06 12.53 -7.68
N LEU A 123 -3.27 12.84 -8.96
CA LEU A 123 -2.41 12.36 -10.03
C LEU A 123 -0.98 12.93 -9.88
N PRO A 124 0.06 12.24 -10.38
CA PRO A 124 1.38 12.82 -10.47
C PRO A 124 1.32 14.07 -11.36
N GLU A 125 2.12 15.08 -11.02
CA GLU A 125 2.24 16.26 -11.89
C GLU A 125 2.83 15.83 -13.24
N PRO A 126 2.40 16.44 -14.36
CA PRO A 126 2.99 16.16 -15.66
C PRO A 126 4.51 16.33 -15.62
N ALA A 127 5.23 15.42 -16.29
CA ALA A 127 6.65 15.64 -16.54
C ALA A 127 6.78 16.95 -17.33
N SER A 128 7.53 17.90 -16.76
CA SER A 128 7.86 19.17 -17.43
C SER A 128 8.81 18.94 -18.60
#